data_AF-R7JCC2-F1
#
_entry.id   AF-R7JCC2-F1
#
_cell.length_a   1.000
_cell.length_b   1.000
_cell.length_c   1.000
_cell.angle_alpha   90.00
_cell.angle_beta   90.00
_cell.angle_gamma   90.00
#
_symmetry.space_group_name_H-M   'P 1'
#
loop_
_entity.id
_entity.type
_entity.pdbx_description
1 polymer ?
#
loop_
_entity_poly.entity_id
_entity_poly.type
_entity_poly.pdbx_seq_one_letter_code
_entity_poly.pdbx_strand_id
1 'polypeptide(L)'
;MKKVLVAVACLMSVGSFSAFASETSVDSVMVVSEVAQDDFVKVEVKDLPEAVTQAVEKAYPDYTVKEAFVAEKEDGKQYKVTLVLEEEEVTALFKENGEEVK
;
A
#
# COMPACT_ATOMS: atom_id res chain seq x y z
N MET A 1 8.76 -59.08 17.69
CA MET A 1 9.72 -58.33 18.54
C MET A 1 9.26 -56.88 18.59
N LYS A 2 9.38 -56.30 19.78
CA LYS A 2 8.81 -55.01 20.20
C LYS A 2 9.80 -53.87 19.91
N LYS A 3 9.24 -52.69 19.64
CA LYS A 3 9.85 -51.34 19.69
C LYS A 3 10.65 -50.93 18.46
N VAL A 4 10.13 -50.00 17.67
CA VAL A 4 10.67 -48.62 17.57
C VAL A 4 9.50 -47.68 17.29
N LEU A 5 9.38 -46.66 18.13
CA LEU A 5 8.48 -45.50 18.04
C LEU A 5 9.09 -44.43 17.12
N VAL A 6 8.33 -43.34 16.89
CA VAL A 6 8.66 -42.08 16.16
C VAL A 6 8.07 -42.11 14.73
N ALA A 7 6.88 -41.58 14.42
CA ALA A 7 6.22 -40.30 14.73
C ALA A 7 7.02 -39.06 14.29
N VAL A 8 6.79 -38.58 13.07
CA VAL A 8 6.88 -37.16 12.64
C VAL A 8 6.35 -37.09 11.19
N ALA A 9 5.13 -36.58 11.04
CA ALA A 9 4.80 -35.26 10.50
C ALA A 9 4.54 -35.34 8.98
N CYS A 10 3.25 -35.31 8.60
CA CYS A 10 2.60 -34.15 7.97
C CYS A 10 3.20 -33.89 6.57
N LEU A 11 2.58 -34.42 5.50
CA LEU A 11 1.61 -33.69 4.68
C LEU A 11 2.09 -32.27 4.30
N MET A 12 1.91 -31.94 3.02
CA MET A 12 2.17 -30.66 2.36
C MET A 12 3.52 -30.54 1.63
N SER A 13 3.65 -31.25 0.51
CA SER A 13 4.47 -30.76 -0.60
C SER A 13 3.75 -30.97 -1.94
N VAL A 14 2.59 -30.33 -2.09
CA VAL A 14 2.03 -29.93 -3.39
C VAL A 14 1.29 -28.61 -3.21
N GLY A 15 1.65 -27.64 -4.04
CA GLY A 15 1.09 -26.29 -4.13
C GLY A 15 2.18 -25.41 -4.75
N SER A 16 2.58 -25.65 -5.99
CA SER A 16 2.01 -24.99 -7.16
C SER A 16 1.76 -23.50 -6.93
N PHE A 17 2.78 -22.67 -7.15
CA PHE A 17 2.62 -21.34 -7.71
C PHE A 17 3.68 -21.17 -8.79
N SER A 18 3.23 -21.08 -10.03
CA SER A 18 4.05 -20.98 -11.23
C SER A 18 4.89 -19.71 -11.22
N ALA A 19 6.13 -19.85 -11.69
CA ALA A 19 6.95 -18.74 -12.15
C ALA A 19 6.21 -17.97 -13.25
N PHE A 20 6.10 -16.64 -13.10
CA PHE A 20 5.84 -15.76 -14.24
C PHE A 20 7.14 -15.05 -14.59
N ALA A 21 7.86 -15.67 -15.52
CA ALA A 21 8.69 -14.96 -16.47
C ALA A 21 7.77 -14.56 -17.63
N SER A 22 7.62 -13.27 -17.91
CA SER A 22 7.30 -12.83 -19.25
C SER A 22 7.92 -11.46 -19.49
N GLU A 23 8.77 -11.47 -20.48
CA GLU A 23 9.40 -10.37 -21.20
C GLU A 23 8.39 -9.38 -21.82
N THR A 24 8.85 -8.13 -21.89
CA THR A 24 8.66 -7.12 -22.95
C THR A 24 7.32 -7.03 -23.70
N SER A 25 6.82 -5.79 -23.66
CA SER A 25 6.05 -5.04 -24.66
C SER A 25 4.52 -4.98 -24.53
N VAL A 26 4.12 -3.71 -24.37
CA VAL A 26 2.89 -3.04 -24.76
C VAL A 26 1.59 -3.33 -23.99
N ASP A 27 1.13 -2.23 -23.40
CA ASP A 27 -0.24 -1.86 -23.09
C ASP A 27 -0.87 -2.41 -21.80
N SER A 28 -0.85 -1.52 -20.81
CA SER A 28 -2.00 -1.19 -19.97
C SER A 28 -2.82 -2.38 -19.46
N VAL A 29 -2.49 -2.84 -18.25
CA VAL A 29 -3.44 -3.06 -17.14
C VAL A 29 -2.67 -3.61 -15.94
N MET A 30 -2.57 -2.73 -14.94
CA MET A 30 -2.65 -3.03 -13.51
C MET A 30 -2.43 -4.49 -13.09
N VAL A 31 -1.18 -4.88 -12.90
CA VAL A 31 -0.83 -5.91 -11.91
C VAL A 31 0.48 -5.50 -11.22
N VAL A 32 0.41 -4.40 -10.48
CA VAL A 32 1.33 -4.17 -9.35
C VAL A 32 0.54 -4.53 -8.10
N SER A 33 0.29 -5.83 -7.92
CA SER A 33 -0.03 -6.37 -6.60
C SER A 33 1.28 -6.67 -5.89
N GLU A 34 2.03 -5.60 -5.62
CA GLU A 34 3.09 -5.55 -4.62
C GLU A 34 2.67 -4.52 -3.57
N VAL A 35 1.58 -4.79 -2.85
CA VAL A 35 1.30 -4.10 -1.58
C VAL A 35 1.33 -5.14 -0.48
N ALA A 36 2.52 -5.63 -0.21
CA ALA A 36 2.87 -6.18 1.09
C ALA A 36 3.33 -5.02 1.98
N GLN A 37 2.38 -4.22 2.50
CA GLN A 37 2.58 -3.35 3.67
C GLN A 37 1.23 -2.80 4.19
N ASP A 38 0.51 -3.66 4.92
CA ASP A 38 -0.37 -3.33 6.06
C ASP A 38 -1.29 -2.08 5.97
N ASP A 39 -2.56 -2.33 5.63
CA ASP A 39 -3.76 -1.48 5.80
C ASP A 39 -3.96 -0.25 4.88
N PHE A 40 -2.94 0.24 4.18
CA PHE A 40 -3.10 1.42 3.29
C PHE A 40 -3.55 1.02 1.88
N VAL A 41 -4.83 1.22 1.57
CA VAL A 41 -5.44 1.01 0.26
C VAL A 41 -5.20 2.23 -0.63
N LYS A 42 -4.60 2.04 -1.81
CA LYS A 42 -4.39 3.14 -2.77
C LYS A 42 -5.74 3.68 -3.24
N VAL A 43 -5.90 5.00 -3.14
CA VAL A 43 -7.09 5.74 -3.60
C VAL A 43 -6.69 6.85 -4.56
N GLU A 44 -7.64 7.32 -5.34
CA GLU A 44 -7.43 8.48 -6.19
C GLU A 44 -7.56 9.78 -5.39
N VAL A 45 -6.94 10.86 -5.86
CA VAL A 45 -7.00 12.18 -5.21
C VAL A 45 -8.44 12.71 -5.08
N LYS A 46 -9.35 12.21 -5.92
CA LYS A 46 -10.80 12.50 -5.86
C LYS A 46 -11.52 11.86 -4.67
N ASP A 47 -10.97 10.79 -4.11
CA ASP A 47 -11.49 10.08 -2.93
C ASP A 47 -10.93 10.65 -1.62
N LEU A 48 -9.95 11.57 -1.70
CA LEU A 48 -9.50 12.32 -0.55
C LEU A 48 -10.58 13.34 -0.16
N PRO A 49 -10.89 13.47 1.14
CA PRO A 49 -11.74 14.54 1.64
C PRO A 49 -11.20 15.91 1.21
N GLU A 50 -12.07 16.87 0.89
CA GLU A 50 -11.65 18.24 0.56
C GLU A 50 -10.75 18.86 1.63
N ALA A 51 -10.95 18.49 2.89
CA ALA A 51 -10.11 18.94 3.99
C ALA A 51 -8.65 18.45 3.85
N VAL A 52 -8.45 17.20 3.42
CA VAL A 52 -7.12 16.63 3.17
C VAL A 52 -6.49 17.24 1.93
N THR A 53 -7.24 17.37 0.83
CA THR A 53 -6.74 17.96 -0.41
C THR A 53 -6.30 19.40 -0.19
N GLN A 54 -7.11 20.21 0.50
CA GLN A 54 -6.75 21.58 0.85
C GLN A 54 -5.55 21.66 1.81
N ALA A 55 -5.45 20.73 2.75
CA ALA A 55 -4.31 20.68 3.67
C ALA A 55 -3.01 20.35 2.92
N VAL A 56 -3.06 19.37 2.01
CA VAL A 56 -1.95 19.00 1.12
C VAL A 56 -1.55 20.18 0.24
N GLU A 57 -2.49 20.82 -0.45
CA GLU A 57 -2.21 21.97 -1.32
C GLU A 57 -1.64 23.17 -0.55
N LYS A 58 -2.04 23.37 0.71
CA LYS A 58 -1.50 24.44 1.56
C LYS A 58 -0.14 24.10 2.17
N ALA A 59 0.06 22.86 2.59
CA ALA A 59 1.28 22.41 3.24
C ALA A 59 2.40 22.14 2.22
N TYR A 60 2.04 21.66 1.03
CA TYR A 60 2.95 21.21 -0.02
C TYR A 60 2.54 21.77 -1.41
N PRO A 61 2.46 23.11 -1.58
CA PRO A 61 1.99 23.73 -2.83
C PRO A 61 2.89 23.47 -4.04
N ASP A 62 4.20 23.29 -3.81
CA ASP A 62 5.18 23.06 -4.86
C ASP A 62 5.31 21.56 -5.21
N TYR A 63 4.79 20.67 -4.37
CA TYR A 63 4.92 19.23 -4.57
C TYR A 63 3.80 18.68 -5.47
N THR A 64 4.12 17.65 -6.25
CA THR A 64 3.13 16.92 -7.05
C THR A 64 2.65 15.69 -6.29
N VAL A 65 1.34 15.52 -6.16
CA VAL A 65 0.76 14.29 -5.58
C VAL A 65 1.06 13.12 -6.53
N LYS A 66 1.90 12.20 -6.07
CA LYS A 66 2.24 10.98 -6.81
C LYS A 66 1.19 9.91 -6.56
N GLU A 67 0.85 9.69 -5.29
CA GLU A 67 -0.09 8.66 -4.87
C GLU A 67 -0.82 9.08 -3.59
N ALA A 68 -2.05 8.58 -3.44
CA ALA A 68 -2.82 8.72 -2.22
C ALA A 68 -3.28 7.34 -1.76
N PHE A 69 -3.33 7.13 -0.46
CA PHE A 69 -3.73 5.89 0.18
C PHE A 69 -4.63 6.20 1.36
N VAL A 70 -5.56 5.31 1.67
CA VAL A 70 -6.41 5.36 2.86
C VAL A 70 -6.19 4.10 3.69
N ALA A 71 -6.02 4.25 5.00
CA ALA A 71 -6.03 3.14 5.94
C ALA A 71 -7.09 3.38 7.02
N GLU A 72 -7.64 2.29 7.54
CA GLU A 72 -8.55 2.33 8.68
C GLU A 72 -7.76 1.89 9.91
N LYS A 73 -7.27 2.86 10.69
CA LYS A 73 -6.55 2.60 11.94
C LYS A 73 -7.52 2.59 13.13
N GLU A 74 -7.05 2.15 14.30
CA GLU A 74 -7.84 2.20 15.55
C GLU A 74 -8.31 3.63 15.89
N ASP A 75 -7.52 4.65 15.51
CA ASP A 75 -7.85 6.08 15.66
C ASP A 75 -8.83 6.62 14.58
N GLY A 76 -9.32 5.76 13.69
CA GLY A 76 -10.18 6.11 12.55
C GLY A 76 -9.45 6.10 11.20
N LYS A 77 -10.13 6.63 10.18
CA LYS A 77 -9.59 6.69 8.81
C LYS A 77 -8.47 7.71 8.69
N GLN A 78 -7.34 7.24 8.15
CA GLN A 78 -6.16 8.03 7.85
C GLN A 78 -5.85 7.97 6.36
N TYR A 79 -5.49 9.11 5.79
CA TYR A 79 -5.18 9.33 4.39
C TYR A 79 -3.69 9.63 4.25
N LYS A 80 -2.93 8.68 3.73
CA LYS A 80 -1.52 8.87 3.41
C LYS A 80 -1.38 9.43 2.00
N VAL A 81 -0.82 10.61 1.85
CA VAL A 81 -0.56 11.25 0.57
C VAL A 81 0.94 11.30 0.36
N THR A 82 1.41 10.68 -0.72
CA THR A 82 2.79 10.69 -1.17
C THR A 82 2.96 11.77 -2.22
N LEU A 83 3.83 12.72 -1.92
CA LEU A 83 4.14 13.91 -2.69
C LEU A 83 5.58 13.81 -3.19
N VAL A 84 5.85 14.31 -4.39
CA VAL A 84 7.19 14.33 -4.97
C VAL A 84 7.53 15.72 -5.50
N LEU A 85 8.73 16.20 -5.21
CA LEU A 85 9.27 17.47 -5.69
C LEU A 85 10.69 17.24 -6.21
N GLU A 86 10.87 17.40 -7.53
CA GLU A 86 12.13 17.20 -8.28
C GLU A 86 12.77 15.80 -8.11
N GLU A 87 13.29 15.46 -6.93
CA GLU A 87 13.77 14.12 -6.53
C GLU A 87 13.49 13.79 -5.05
N GLU A 88 12.77 14.66 -4.33
CA GLU A 88 12.40 14.50 -2.93
C GLU A 88 10.99 13.91 -2.82
N GLU A 89 10.88 12.71 -2.23
CA GLU A 89 9.59 12.10 -1.91
C GLU A 89 9.23 12.36 -0.45
N VAL A 90 8.09 13.00 -0.23
CA VAL A 90 7.54 13.31 1.09
C VAL A 90 6.23 12.57 1.25
N THR A 91 6.09 11.83 2.35
CA THR A 91 4.81 11.20 2.72
C THR A 91 4.19 11.96 3.88
N ALA A 92 3.01 12.52 3.65
CA ALA A 92 2.22 13.19 4.67
C ALA A 92 0.96 12.35 4.96
N LEU A 93 0.67 12.12 6.24
CA LEU A 93 -0.51 11.41 6.70
C LEU A 93 -1.53 12.45 7.17
N PHE A 94 -2.77 12.30 6.80
CA PHE A 94 -3.86 13.19 7.16
C PHE A 94 -5.02 12.40 7.73
N LYS A 95 -5.84 13.01 8.58
CA LYS A 95 -7.14 12.47 9.01
C LYS A 95 -8.25 12.96 8.11
N GLU A 96 -9.44 12.38 8.23
CA GLU A 96 -10.65 12.81 7.49
C GLU A 96 -10.97 14.31 7.67
N ASN A 97 -10.58 14.90 8.81
CA ASN A 97 -10.75 16.31 9.12
C ASN A 97 -9.68 17.23 8.50
N GLY A 98 -8.70 16.70 7.76
CA GLY A 98 -7.60 17.46 7.19
C GLY A 98 -6.46 17.79 8.15
N GLU A 99 -6.46 17.27 9.39
CA GLU A 99 -5.29 17.35 10.26
C GLU A 99 -4.19 16.41 9.77
N GLU A 100 -3.00 16.96 9.57
CA GLU A 100 -1.79 16.16 9.32
C GLU A 100 -1.37 15.43 10.61
N VAL A 101 -1.29 14.11 10.52
CA VAL A 101 -0.77 13.24 11.57
C VAL A 101 0.70 12.98 11.26
N LYS A 102 1.61 13.66 11.95
CA LYS A 102 3.04 13.46 11.77
C LYS A 102 3.63 12.51 12.81
#